data_AF-A0A4Y9A6E9-F1
#
_entry.id   AF-A0A4Y9A6E9-F1
#
_cell.length_a   1.000
_cell.length_b   1.000
_cell.length_c   1.000
_cell.angle_alpha   90.00
_cell.angle_beta   90.00
_cell.angle_gamma   90.00
#
_symmetry.space_group_name_H-M   'P 1'
#
loop_
_entity.id
_entity.type
_entity.pdbx_description
1 polymer ?
#
loop_
_entity_poly.entity_id
_entity_poly.type
_entity_poly.pdbx_seq_one_letter_code
_entity_poly.pdbx_strand_id
1 'polypeptide(L)'
;MELFKEEQFDHLKDNYKILDDKINKDMTAAVTNKSYKEVQRLLNITEQINLLIAETDEMKEKTKALLKNIESTQEFHVRDSDETYAISDQQKTKDIVWQRKRENVRFEIRNENQTMTSNVVPVSLFKQIVFSALEIIDSNELVKISDVLKVLGDEIKTESNYKKTPRVPIVVVFKILVYENLLKQYAERSHKYILNTDRTHLLEWLEKL
;
A
#
# COMPACT_ATOMS: atom_id res chain seq x y z
N MET A 1 -2.88 0.68 -4.03
CA MET A 1 -3.90 0.10 -3.11
C MET A 1 -4.50 1.30 -2.43
N GLU A 2 -5.66 1.75 -2.89
CA GLU A 2 -6.42 2.76 -2.16
C GLU A 2 -6.62 2.16 -0.77
N LEU A 3 -5.90 2.70 0.22
CA LEU A 3 -6.21 2.45 1.61
C LEU A 3 -7.72 2.61 1.72
N PHE A 4 -8.40 1.62 2.27
CA PHE A 4 -9.80 1.76 2.67
C PHE A 4 -9.84 2.96 3.61
N LYS A 5 -10.12 4.15 3.06
CA LYS A 5 -10.03 5.40 3.81
C LYS A 5 -11.20 5.41 4.78
N GLU A 6 -11.02 5.95 5.98
CA GLU A 6 -12.13 6.15 6.94
C GLU A 6 -13.34 6.83 6.26
N GLU A 7 -13.06 7.69 5.27
CA GLU A 7 -14.03 8.33 4.38
C GLU A 7 -15.00 7.35 3.68
N GLN A 8 -14.58 6.11 3.37
CA GLN A 8 -15.45 5.11 2.75
C GLN A 8 -16.51 4.57 3.72
N PHE A 9 -16.18 4.44 5.02
CA PHE A 9 -17.17 4.08 6.05
C PHE A 9 -18.14 5.23 6.28
N ASP A 10 -17.65 6.47 6.26
CA ASP A 10 -18.48 7.66 6.42
C ASP A 10 -19.42 7.85 5.22
N HIS A 11 -18.93 7.67 3.99
CA HIS A 11 -19.78 7.66 2.79
C HIS A 11 -20.83 6.56 2.80
N LEU A 12 -20.49 5.35 3.27
CA LEU A 12 -21.44 4.26 3.39
C LEU A 12 -22.53 4.59 4.42
N LYS A 13 -22.17 5.21 5.54
CA LYS A 13 -23.09 5.66 6.58
C LYS A 13 -24.02 6.78 6.09
N ASP A 14 -23.50 7.73 5.30
CA ASP A 14 -24.30 8.78 4.69
C ASP A 14 -25.31 8.21 3.69
N ASN A 15 -24.91 7.20 2.91
CA ASN A 15 -25.84 6.50 2.01
C ASN A 15 -26.95 5.77 2.78
N TYR A 16 -26.66 5.15 3.92
CA TYR A 16 -27.68 4.53 4.77
C TYR A 16 -28.63 5.57 5.38
N LYS A 17 -28.13 6.74 5.79
CA LYS A 17 -29.00 7.85 6.26
C LYS A 17 -29.92 8.37 5.16
N ILE A 18 -29.41 8.54 3.94
CA ILE A 18 -30.23 8.95 2.79
C ILE A 18 -31.35 7.92 2.53
N LEU A 19 -31.03 6.63 2.67
CA LEU A 19 -32.02 5.56 2.54
C LEU A 19 -33.04 5.58 3.66
N ASP A 20 -32.62 5.80 4.90
CA ASP A 20 -33.48 5.93 6.08
C ASP A 20 -34.46 7.12 5.95
N ASP A 21 -33.96 8.29 5.54
CA ASP A 21 -34.77 9.48 5.28
C ASP A 21 -35.83 9.23 4.20
N LYS A 22 -35.46 8.48 3.15
CA LYS A 22 -36.39 8.08 2.09
C LYS A 22 -37.48 7.15 2.62
N ILE A 23 -37.11 6.17 3.44
CA ILE A 23 -38.06 5.22 4.05
C ILE A 23 -38.99 5.93 5.03
N ASN A 24 -38.49 6.87 5.83
CA ASN A 24 -39.31 7.67 6.74
C ASN A 24 -40.34 8.52 6.00
N LYS A 25 -39.97 9.07 4.83
CA LYS A 25 -40.90 9.77 3.94
C LYS A 25 -41.98 8.83 3.38
N ASP A 26 -41.59 7.65 2.90
CA ASP A 26 -42.52 6.64 2.38
C ASP A 26 -43.42 6.07 3.48
N MET A 27 -42.91 5.97 4.71
CA MET A 27 -43.66 5.52 5.90
C MET A 27 -44.71 6.55 6.32
N THR A 28 -44.38 7.84 6.26
CA THR A 28 -45.36 8.92 6.49
C THR A 28 -46.50 8.87 5.47
N ALA A 29 -46.19 8.58 4.20
CA ALA A 29 -47.19 8.40 3.16
C ALA A 29 -48.04 7.13 3.37
N ALA A 30 -47.43 6.02 3.79
CA ALA A 30 -48.12 4.77 4.08
C ALA A 30 -49.09 4.89 5.29
N VAL A 31 -48.69 5.63 6.32
CA VAL A 31 -49.54 5.97 7.48
C VAL A 31 -50.75 6.81 7.04
N THR A 32 -50.52 7.81 6.19
CA THR A 32 -51.59 8.67 5.64
C THR A 32 -52.58 7.85 4.81
N ASN A 33 -52.08 6.87 4.05
CA ASN A 33 -52.88 5.95 3.25
C ASN A 33 -53.46 4.76 4.05
N LYS A 34 -53.28 4.72 5.38
CA LYS A 34 -53.76 3.67 6.29
C LYS A 34 -53.33 2.25 5.88
N SER A 35 -52.19 2.12 5.19
CA SER A 35 -51.67 0.82 4.74
C SER A 35 -50.82 0.16 5.81
N TYR A 36 -51.48 -0.56 6.73
CA TYR A 36 -50.82 -1.21 7.88
C TYR A 36 -49.72 -2.20 7.47
N LYS A 37 -49.93 -2.95 6.38
CA LYS A 37 -48.93 -3.91 5.85
C LYS A 37 -47.68 -3.20 5.33
N GLU A 38 -47.83 -2.05 4.67
CA GLU A 38 -46.67 -1.31 4.17
C GLU A 38 -45.91 -0.63 5.30
N VAL A 39 -46.61 -0.14 6.33
CA VAL A 39 -45.98 0.39 7.55
C VAL A 39 -45.14 -0.68 8.25
N GLN A 40 -45.67 -1.89 8.43
CA GLN A 40 -44.89 -3.01 9.00
C GLN A 40 -43.67 -3.39 8.15
N ARG A 41 -43.82 -3.38 6.82
CA ARG A 41 -42.71 -3.67 5.91
C ARG A 41 -41.59 -2.64 6.03
N LEU A 42 -41.94 -1.36 6.04
CA LEU A 42 -40.97 -0.26 6.14
C LEU A 42 -40.29 -0.19 7.51
N LEU A 43 -41.02 -0.51 8.60
CA LEU A 43 -40.43 -0.65 9.95
C LEU A 43 -39.33 -1.73 9.98
N ASN A 44 -39.59 -2.92 9.43
CA ASN A 44 -38.59 -3.99 9.39
C ASN A 44 -37.36 -3.60 8.56
N ILE A 45 -37.55 -2.85 7.46
CA ILE A 45 -36.43 -2.35 6.66
C ILE A 45 -35.62 -1.31 7.47
N THR A 46 -36.28 -0.45 8.22
CA THR A 46 -35.64 0.55 9.10
C THR A 46 -34.78 -0.13 10.17
N GLU A 47 -35.28 -1.21 10.78
CA GLU A 47 -34.51 -2.01 11.74
C GLU A 47 -33.25 -2.61 11.10
N GLN A 48 -33.36 -3.14 9.88
CA GLN A 48 -32.20 -3.69 9.15
C GLN A 48 -31.17 -2.61 8.79
N ILE A 49 -31.60 -1.40 8.41
CA ILE A 49 -30.69 -0.29 8.14
C ILE A 49 -29.92 0.11 9.39
N ASN A 50 -30.61 0.18 10.55
CA ASN A 50 -29.96 0.48 11.82
C ASN A 50 -28.92 -0.57 12.22
N LEU A 51 -29.19 -1.86 11.96
CA LEU A 51 -28.20 -2.91 12.14
C LEU A 51 -26.98 -2.72 11.24
N LEU A 52 -27.18 -2.43 9.95
CA LEU A 52 -26.09 -2.20 9.01
C LEU A 52 -25.24 -0.98 9.39
N ILE A 53 -25.85 0.09 9.91
CA ILE A 53 -25.12 1.26 10.43
C ILE A 53 -24.25 0.86 11.63
N ALA A 54 -24.79 0.08 12.58
CA ALA A 54 -24.03 -0.38 13.75
C ALA A 54 -22.86 -1.30 13.37
N GLU A 55 -23.08 -2.24 12.44
CA GLU A 55 -22.03 -3.11 11.90
C GLU A 55 -20.94 -2.30 11.18
N THR A 56 -21.33 -1.23 10.47
CA THR A 56 -20.39 -0.32 9.80
C THR A 56 -19.51 0.41 10.81
N ASP A 57 -20.09 0.90 11.91
CA ASP A 57 -19.34 1.54 12.99
C ASP A 57 -18.38 0.55 13.69
N GLU A 58 -18.83 -0.67 13.95
CA GLU A 58 -17.99 -1.73 14.53
C GLU A 58 -16.82 -2.09 13.60
N MET A 59 -17.07 -2.21 12.30
CA MET A 59 -16.02 -2.46 11.31
C MET A 59 -15.04 -1.30 11.22
N LYS A 60 -15.51 -0.04 11.31
CA LYS A 60 -14.64 1.14 11.34
C LYS A 60 -13.69 1.09 12.54
N GLU A 61 -14.21 0.83 13.74
CA GLU A 61 -13.39 0.73 14.96
C GLU A 61 -12.43 -0.47 14.94
N LYS A 62 -12.86 -1.64 14.46
CA LYS A 62 -11.97 -2.80 14.27
C LYS A 62 -10.84 -2.48 13.30
N THR A 63 -11.15 -1.82 12.19
CA THR A 63 -10.15 -1.40 11.19
C THR A 63 -9.17 -0.41 11.79
N LYS A 64 -9.64 0.56 12.56
CA LYS A 64 -8.80 1.54 13.28
C LYS A 64 -7.89 0.87 14.30
N ALA A 65 -8.40 -0.11 15.06
CA ALA A 65 -7.60 -0.88 16.01
C ALA A 65 -6.51 -1.70 15.30
N LEU A 66 -6.84 -2.33 14.17
CA LEU A 66 -5.87 -3.08 13.35
C LEU A 66 -4.80 -2.15 12.76
N LEU A 67 -5.19 -0.99 12.24
CA LEU A 67 -4.24 0.02 11.74
C LEU A 67 -3.32 0.51 12.86
N LYS A 68 -3.86 0.80 14.05
CA LYS A 68 -3.05 1.20 15.21
C LYS A 68 -2.08 0.09 15.64
N ASN A 69 -2.49 -1.18 15.57
CA ASN A 69 -1.62 -2.31 15.87
C ASN A 69 -0.53 -2.51 14.81
N ILE A 70 -0.82 -2.22 13.54
CA ILE A 70 0.18 -2.20 12.47
C ILE A 70 1.16 -1.03 12.67
N GLU A 71 0.68 0.14 13.09
CA GLU A 71 1.53 1.30 13.39
C GLU A 71 2.39 1.10 14.64
N SER A 72 1.89 0.41 15.68
CA SER A 72 2.65 0.13 16.91
C SER A 72 3.62 -1.05 16.75
N THR A 73 3.33 -2.03 15.89
CA THR A 73 4.34 -3.01 15.44
C THR A 73 5.31 -2.45 14.39
N GLN A 74 5.05 -1.24 13.89
CA GLN A 74 5.97 -0.43 13.09
C GLN A 74 6.74 0.60 13.93
N GLU A 75 6.90 0.41 15.24
CA GLU A 75 8.14 0.83 15.90
C GLU A 75 9.30 -0.04 15.38
N PHE A 76 9.61 0.12 14.09
CA PHE A 76 10.97 -0.08 13.65
C PHE A 76 11.79 0.93 14.45
N HIS A 77 12.55 0.45 15.43
CA HIS A 77 13.81 1.08 15.78
C HIS A 77 14.66 1.09 14.50
N VAL A 78 14.42 2.06 13.62
CA VAL A 78 15.37 2.47 12.60
C VAL A 78 16.46 3.17 13.38
N ARG A 79 17.45 2.40 13.83
CA ARG A 79 18.76 2.97 14.03
C ARG A 79 19.19 3.49 12.67
N ASP A 80 19.53 4.78 12.61
CA ASP A 80 20.07 5.49 11.45
C ASP A 80 21.43 4.93 10.95
N SER A 81 21.75 3.66 11.21
CA SER A 81 22.90 3.00 10.61
C SER A 81 22.47 2.33 9.31
N ASP A 82 23.15 2.71 8.22
CA ASP A 82 23.05 2.03 6.92
C ASP A 82 23.23 0.50 7.04
N GLU A 83 23.90 0.04 8.10
CA GLU A 83 24.30 -1.35 8.39
C GLU A 83 23.18 -2.39 8.43
N THR A 84 21.92 -2.02 8.74
CA THR A 84 20.87 -3.03 9.02
C THR A 84 20.19 -3.61 7.76
N TYR A 85 20.50 -3.09 6.57
CA TYR A 85 19.82 -3.47 5.32
C TYR A 85 20.73 -4.16 4.30
N ALA A 86 21.88 -4.68 4.72
CA ALA A 86 22.76 -5.42 3.84
C ALA A 86 22.04 -6.73 3.49
N ILE A 87 21.56 -6.86 2.25
CA ILE A 87 20.93 -8.10 1.79
C ILE A 87 22.07 -9.12 1.78
N SER A 88 22.12 -10.02 2.76
CA SER A 88 23.08 -11.11 2.70
C SER A 88 22.61 -12.07 1.61
N ASP A 89 23.53 -12.55 0.77
CA ASP A 89 23.28 -13.59 -0.24
C ASP A 89 22.72 -14.91 0.35
N GLN A 90 22.60 -14.99 1.68
CA GLN A 90 22.03 -16.13 2.40
C GLN A 90 20.53 -16.00 2.67
N GLN A 91 19.92 -14.82 2.57
CA GLN A 91 18.46 -14.70 2.45
C GLN A 91 18.05 -15.02 1.02
N LYS A 92 18.02 -16.33 0.75
CA LYS A 92 17.39 -16.92 -0.43
C LYS A 92 16.09 -16.16 -0.72
N THR A 93 16.09 -15.47 -1.86
CA THR A 93 14.99 -14.93 -2.67
C THR A 93 13.90 -15.96 -3.01
N LYS A 94 13.70 -16.99 -2.19
CA LYS A 94 12.80 -18.13 -2.45
C LYS A 94 11.33 -17.84 -2.19
N ASP A 95 11.01 -16.80 -1.42
CA ASP A 95 9.63 -16.41 -1.11
C ASP A 95 9.34 -14.93 -1.40
N ILE A 96 9.91 -14.42 -2.49
CA ILE A 96 9.55 -13.11 -3.03
C ILE A 96 8.48 -13.32 -4.08
N VAL A 97 7.30 -12.73 -3.86
CA VAL A 97 6.23 -12.67 -4.86
C VAL A 97 5.92 -11.22 -5.12
N TRP A 98 5.98 -10.82 -6.38
CA TRP A 98 5.60 -9.47 -6.76
C TRP A 98 4.71 -9.49 -8.00
N GLN A 99 3.83 -8.49 -8.08
CA GLN A 99 2.86 -8.40 -9.17
C GLN A 99 2.46 -6.94 -9.41
N ARG A 100 2.32 -6.57 -10.68
CA ARG A 100 1.66 -5.34 -11.08
C ARG A 100 0.14 -5.50 -10.92
N LYS A 101 -0.49 -4.58 -10.19
CA LYS A 101 -1.95 -4.43 -10.08
C LYS A 101 -2.35 -3.02 -10.46
N ARG A 102 -2.85 -2.84 -11.70
CA ARG A 102 -3.22 -1.53 -12.27
C ARG A 102 -2.03 -0.55 -12.18
N GLU A 103 -2.21 0.53 -11.42
CA GLU A 103 -1.24 1.60 -11.18
C GLU A 103 -0.26 1.32 -10.01
N ASN A 104 -0.20 0.09 -9.49
CA ASN A 104 0.67 -0.24 -8.36
C ASN A 104 1.47 -1.52 -8.58
N VAL A 105 2.67 -1.58 -8.03
CA VAL A 105 3.48 -2.78 -7.85
C VAL A 105 3.34 -3.25 -6.41
N ARG A 106 2.87 -4.48 -6.21
CA ARG A 106 2.80 -5.13 -4.90
C ARG A 106 3.98 -6.08 -4.74
N PHE A 107 4.67 -6.00 -3.62
CA PHE A 107 5.81 -6.83 -3.28
C PHE A 107 5.60 -7.52 -1.95
N GLU A 108 5.68 -8.84 -1.94
CA GLU A 108 5.47 -9.67 -0.76
C GLU A 108 6.74 -10.46 -0.44
N ILE A 109 7.22 -10.32 0.80
CA ILE A 109 8.34 -11.10 1.32
C ILE A 109 7.81 -11.95 2.47
N ARG A 110 7.96 -13.27 2.37
CA ARG A 110 7.80 -14.15 3.52
C ARG A 110 9.10 -14.18 4.32
N ASN A 111 9.02 -13.81 5.59
CA ASN A 111 10.14 -13.93 6.52
C ASN A 111 10.22 -15.36 7.07
N GLU A 112 11.37 -15.69 7.67
CA GLU A 112 11.63 -17.00 8.31
C GLU A 112 10.58 -17.40 9.35
N ASN A 113 9.95 -16.41 9.99
CA ASN A 113 8.88 -16.59 10.97
C ASN A 113 7.48 -16.74 10.34
N GLN A 114 7.38 -17.01 9.04
CA GLN A 114 6.15 -17.08 8.23
C GLN A 114 5.31 -15.79 8.18
N THR A 115 5.80 -14.70 8.75
CA THR A 115 5.17 -13.37 8.62
C THR A 115 5.41 -12.82 7.22
N MET A 116 4.34 -12.40 6.56
CA MET A 116 4.42 -11.76 5.24
C MET A 116 4.46 -10.24 5.40
N THR A 117 5.46 -9.61 4.81
CA THR A 117 5.49 -8.15 4.64
C THR A 117 5.03 -7.83 3.23
N SER A 118 3.97 -7.03 3.11
CA SER A 118 3.43 -6.58 1.82
C SER A 118 3.68 -5.09 1.67
N ASN A 119 4.42 -4.72 0.63
CA ASN A 119 4.66 -3.34 0.24
C ASN A 119 3.93 -3.01 -1.06
N VAL A 120 3.49 -1.77 -1.21
CA VAL A 120 2.75 -1.31 -2.40
C VAL A 120 3.33 0.01 -2.85
N VAL A 121 3.92 0.03 -4.03
CA VAL A 121 4.54 1.22 -4.62
C VAL A 121 3.77 1.59 -5.89
N PRO A 122 3.33 2.85 -6.06
CA PRO A 122 2.75 3.30 -7.34
C PRO A 122 3.72 3.04 -8.50
N VAL A 123 3.21 2.64 -9.67
CA VAL A 123 4.05 2.35 -10.86
C VAL A 123 4.83 3.59 -11.30
N SER A 124 4.24 4.78 -11.21
CA SER A 124 4.93 6.05 -11.48
C SER A 124 6.15 6.22 -10.58
N LEU A 125 5.97 6.06 -9.27
CA LEU A 125 7.04 6.17 -8.28
C LEU A 125 8.09 5.06 -8.46
N PHE A 126 7.66 3.84 -8.78
CA PHE A 126 8.57 2.74 -9.10
C PHE A 126 9.50 3.14 -10.25
N LYS A 127 8.94 3.65 -11.35
CA LYS A 127 9.72 4.07 -12.53
C LYS A 127 10.64 5.24 -12.18
N GLN A 128 10.17 6.25 -11.45
CA GLN A 128 11.01 7.37 -10.99
C GLN A 128 12.21 6.89 -10.16
N ILE A 129 12.00 5.95 -9.23
CA ILE A 129 13.08 5.36 -8.42
C ILE A 129 14.11 4.66 -9.33
N VAL A 130 13.66 3.90 -10.33
CA VAL A 130 14.57 3.20 -11.24
C VAL A 130 15.34 4.17 -12.14
N PHE A 131 14.67 5.19 -12.67
CA PHE A 131 15.32 6.22 -13.49
C PHE A 131 16.37 7.00 -12.68
N SER A 132 16.03 7.41 -11.46
CA SER A 132 16.99 8.09 -10.56
C SER A 132 18.18 7.20 -10.24
N ALA A 133 17.93 5.90 -10.00
CA ALA A 133 19.01 4.95 -9.78
C ALA A 133 19.93 4.81 -11.01
N LEU A 134 19.36 4.78 -12.22
CA LEU A 134 20.12 4.72 -13.46
C LEU A 134 20.99 5.96 -13.66
N GLU A 135 20.45 7.16 -13.46
CA GLU A 135 21.22 8.41 -13.58
C GLU A 135 22.40 8.46 -12.61
N ILE A 136 22.20 7.95 -11.38
CA ILE A 136 23.28 7.85 -10.39
C ILE A 136 24.32 6.82 -10.82
N ILE A 137 23.91 5.66 -11.34
CA ILE A 137 24.83 4.63 -11.86
C ILE A 137 25.62 5.17 -13.06
N ASP A 138 24.99 5.91 -13.98
CA ASP A 138 25.67 6.51 -15.13
C ASP A 138 26.77 7.49 -14.69
N SER A 139 26.55 8.18 -13.58
CA SER A 139 27.48 9.20 -13.06
C SER A 139 28.58 8.62 -12.16
N ASN A 140 28.26 7.59 -11.37
CA ASN A 140 29.12 7.10 -10.27
C ASN A 140 29.45 5.61 -10.36
N GLU A 141 29.06 4.93 -11.44
CA GLU A 141 29.18 3.48 -11.69
C GLU A 141 28.36 2.60 -10.72
N LEU A 142 27.89 3.14 -9.60
CA LEU A 142 27.13 2.46 -8.57
C LEU A 142 26.12 3.39 -7.90
N VAL A 143 25.11 2.81 -7.26
CA VAL A 143 24.08 3.54 -6.53
C VAL A 143 23.86 2.95 -5.14
N LYS A 144 23.62 3.82 -4.14
CA LYS A 144 23.09 3.42 -2.84
C LYS A 144 21.64 3.84 -2.70
N ILE A 145 20.91 3.16 -1.82
CA ILE A 145 19.55 3.56 -1.41
C ILE A 145 19.53 5.01 -0.90
N SER A 146 20.56 5.42 -0.14
CA SER A 146 20.66 6.79 0.39
C SER A 146 20.89 7.85 -0.69
N ASP A 147 21.48 7.48 -1.83
CA ASP A 147 21.67 8.41 -2.94
C ASP A 147 20.33 8.69 -3.62
N VAL A 148 19.52 7.65 -3.89
CA VAL A 148 18.15 7.82 -4.42
C VAL A 148 17.25 8.55 -3.42
N LEU A 149 17.40 8.27 -2.11
CA LEU A 149 16.62 8.93 -1.07
C LEU A 149 16.88 10.44 -0.99
N LYS A 150 18.11 10.88 -1.27
CA LYS A 150 18.44 12.31 -1.34
C LYS A 150 17.75 13.01 -2.50
N VAL A 151 17.51 12.29 -3.60
CA VAL A 151 16.91 12.84 -4.83
C VAL A 151 15.38 12.82 -4.75
N LEU A 152 14.79 11.69 -4.34
CA LEU A 152 13.33 11.48 -4.39
C LEU A 152 12.65 11.51 -3.03
N GLY A 153 13.37 11.90 -1.97
CA GLY A 153 12.89 11.76 -0.60
C GLY A 153 11.60 12.51 -0.32
N ASP A 154 11.41 13.67 -0.95
CA ASP A 154 10.22 14.51 -0.75
C ASP A 154 9.06 14.10 -1.67
N GLU A 155 9.36 13.69 -2.89
CA GLU A 155 8.41 13.08 -3.83
C GLU A 155 7.81 11.81 -3.23
N ILE A 156 8.63 10.92 -2.65
CA ILE A 156 8.15 9.70 -2.00
C ILE A 156 7.19 10.05 -0.84
N LYS A 157 7.50 11.06 -0.02
CA LYS A 157 6.61 11.47 1.08
C LYS A 157 5.29 12.04 0.56
N THR A 158 5.32 12.69 -0.60
CA THR A 158 4.16 13.41 -1.16
C THR A 158 3.25 12.49 -1.96
N GLU A 159 3.84 11.62 -2.79
CA GLU A 159 3.14 10.77 -3.77
C GLU A 159 2.83 9.36 -3.26
N SER A 160 3.19 9.04 -2.01
CA SER A 160 2.98 7.70 -1.46
C SER A 160 2.57 7.71 0.02
N ASN A 161 2.21 6.52 0.51
CA ASN A 161 1.87 6.31 1.91
C ASN A 161 3.10 6.20 2.83
N TYR A 162 4.31 6.37 2.30
CA TYR A 162 5.57 6.18 3.02
C TYR A 162 6.12 7.47 3.67
N LYS A 163 5.24 8.35 4.18
CA LYS A 163 5.60 9.65 4.77
C LYS A 163 6.62 9.54 5.91
N LYS A 164 6.42 8.57 6.80
CA LYS A 164 7.30 8.33 7.96
C LYS A 164 8.54 7.49 7.59
N THR A 165 8.49 6.79 6.47
CA THR A 165 9.50 5.78 6.07
C THR A 165 9.83 5.84 4.57
N PRO A 166 10.25 7.01 4.03
CA PRO A 166 10.46 7.21 2.59
C PRO A 166 11.57 6.34 1.98
N ARG A 167 12.39 5.71 2.82
CA ARG A 167 13.42 4.74 2.40
C ARG A 167 12.83 3.40 1.95
N VAL A 168 11.64 3.02 2.45
CA VAL A 168 11.06 1.68 2.22
C VAL A 168 10.75 1.40 0.74
N PRO A 169 10.11 2.33 -0.02
CA PRO A 169 9.88 2.13 -1.45
C PRO A 169 11.16 1.85 -2.22
N ILE A 170 12.24 2.56 -1.93
CA ILE A 170 13.53 2.40 -2.62
C ILE A 170 14.09 1.01 -2.35
N VAL A 171 14.07 0.56 -1.08
CA VAL A 171 14.52 -0.78 -0.68
C VAL A 171 13.73 -1.86 -1.44
N VAL A 172 12.40 -1.71 -1.50
CA VAL A 172 11.52 -2.69 -2.15
C VAL A 172 11.78 -2.74 -3.66
N VAL A 173 11.88 -1.59 -4.31
CA VAL A 173 12.20 -1.50 -5.74
C VAL A 173 13.54 -2.16 -6.02
N PHE A 174 14.57 -1.87 -5.23
CA PHE A 174 15.90 -2.46 -5.40
C PHE A 174 15.86 -3.99 -5.22
N LYS A 175 15.08 -4.50 -4.26
CA LYS A 175 14.88 -5.94 -4.09
C LYS A 175 14.20 -6.59 -5.30
N ILE A 176 13.21 -5.93 -5.91
CA ILE A 176 12.59 -6.42 -7.15
C ILE A 176 13.63 -6.46 -8.27
N LEU A 177 14.39 -5.38 -8.46
CA LEU A 177 15.39 -5.32 -9.52
C LEU A 177 16.50 -6.37 -9.34
N VAL A 178 16.89 -6.68 -8.10
CA VAL A 178 17.83 -7.77 -7.82
C VAL A 178 17.20 -9.15 -8.07
N TYR A 179 15.94 -9.35 -7.67
CA TYR A 179 15.20 -10.59 -7.91
C TYR A 179 15.04 -10.89 -9.42
N GLU A 180 14.75 -9.84 -10.21
CA GLU A 180 14.64 -9.91 -11.67
C GLU A 180 16.00 -9.91 -12.39
N ASN A 181 17.10 -9.98 -11.64
CA ASN A 181 18.47 -10.01 -12.16
C ASN A 181 18.87 -8.76 -12.98
N LEU A 182 18.22 -7.62 -12.74
CA LEU A 182 18.46 -6.33 -13.38
C LEU A 182 19.53 -5.51 -12.65
N LEU A 183 19.54 -5.57 -11.32
CA LEU A 183 20.60 -5.05 -10.46
C LEU A 183 21.32 -6.19 -9.77
N LYS A 184 22.58 -5.96 -9.37
CA LYS A 184 23.30 -6.81 -8.43
C LYS A 184 24.00 -5.97 -7.37
N GLN A 185 24.29 -6.58 -6.23
CA GLN A 185 25.19 -5.94 -5.27
C GLN A 185 26.61 -5.90 -5.82
N TYR A 186 27.31 -4.79 -5.57
CA TYR A 186 28.69 -4.61 -6.03
C TYR A 186 29.66 -5.56 -5.32
N ALA A 187 29.45 -5.78 -4.03
CA ALA A 187 30.19 -6.72 -3.20
C ALA A 187 29.25 -7.35 -2.15
N GLU A 188 29.62 -8.52 -1.62
CA GLU A 188 28.86 -9.19 -0.57
C GLU A 188 28.58 -8.23 0.58
N ARG A 189 27.30 -8.15 0.98
CA ARG A 189 26.83 -7.28 2.08
C ARG A 189 27.05 -5.78 1.85
N SER A 190 27.31 -5.36 0.62
CA SER A 190 27.40 -3.93 0.30
C SER A 190 26.01 -3.35 0.04
N HIS A 191 25.76 -2.14 0.55
CA HIS A 191 24.56 -1.35 0.21
C HIS A 191 24.72 -0.62 -1.14
N LYS A 192 25.63 -1.10 -1.98
CA LYS A 192 25.98 -0.52 -3.28
C LYS A 192 25.50 -1.48 -4.35
N TYR A 193 24.78 -0.94 -5.31
CA TYR A 193 24.19 -1.70 -6.40
C TYR A 193 24.76 -1.21 -7.72
N ILE A 194 24.93 -2.15 -8.64
CA ILE A 194 25.36 -1.90 -10.01
C ILE A 194 24.38 -2.57 -10.96
N LEU A 195 24.36 -2.09 -12.20
CA LEU A 195 23.57 -2.71 -13.26
C LEU A 195 24.11 -4.12 -13.56
N ASN A 196 23.22 -5.11 -13.65
CA ASN A 196 23.59 -6.49 -13.99
C ASN A 196 23.14 -6.92 -15.40
N THR A 197 22.55 -5.98 -16.12
CA THR A 197 22.05 -6.14 -17.49
C THR A 197 22.50 -4.95 -18.34
N ASP A 198 22.17 -4.92 -19.61
CA ASP A 198 22.33 -3.71 -20.42
C ASP A 198 21.20 -2.71 -20.15
N ARG A 199 21.49 -1.42 -20.37
CA ARG A 199 20.52 -0.34 -20.13
C ARG A 199 19.23 -0.55 -20.91
N THR A 200 19.34 -0.98 -22.17
CA THR A 200 18.18 -1.16 -23.06
C THR A 200 17.25 -2.23 -22.51
N HIS A 201 17.79 -3.35 -22.04
CA HIS A 201 17.00 -4.43 -21.44
C HIS A 201 16.23 -3.97 -20.20
N LEU A 202 16.86 -3.18 -19.31
CA LEU A 202 16.16 -2.61 -18.16
C LEU A 202 15.03 -1.67 -18.58
N LEU A 203 15.26 -0.82 -19.59
CA LEU A 203 14.24 0.10 -20.10
C LEU A 203 13.06 -0.66 -20.72
N GLU A 204 13.31 -1.68 -21.55
CA GLU A 204 12.26 -2.53 -22.11
C GLU A 204 11.46 -3.27 -21.04
N TRP A 205 12.13 -3.71 -19.97
CA TRP A 205 11.46 -4.33 -18.82
C TRP A 205 10.57 -3.32 -18.10
N LEU A 206 11.02 -2.08 -17.90
CA LEU A 206 10.23 -1.01 -17.30
C LEU A 206 9.03 -0.57 -18.15
N GLU A 207 9.12 -0.67 -19.48
CA GLU A 207 7.98 -0.38 -20.37
C GLU A 207 6.87 -1.44 -20.25
N LYS A 208 7.26 -2.69 -20.04
CA LYS A 208 6.33 -3.82 -19.83
C LYS A 208 5.74 -3.82 -18.41
N LEU A 209 6.39 -3.12 -17.48
CA LEU A 209 5.93 -2.91 -16.10
C LEU A 209 4.73 -1.97 -16.01
#